data_AF-D2U1F8-F1
#
_entry.id   AF-D2U1F8-F1
#
_cell.length_a   1.000
_cell.length_b   1.000
_cell.length_c   1.000
_cell.angle_alpha   90.00
_cell.angle_beta   90.00
_cell.angle_gamma   90.00
#
_symmetry.space_group_name_H-M   'P 1'
#
loop_
_entity.id
_entity.type
_entity.pdbx_description
1 polymer ?
#
loop_
_entity_poly.entity_id
_entity_poly.type
_entity_poly.pdbx_seq_one_letter_code
_entity_poly.pdbx_strand_id
1 'polypeptide(L)'
;MEPYVPYNANCRAGHLVVSIGRLRDACLLLAGERPYREYPADWVIYHLQQMGFEIVDLKHYPINYGHNWLTGQMEMCRQRVNTFVDRQLAMSMLEHINQLEQQALLCIAQQGSLKHGADYVISAKLA
;
A
#
# COMPACT_ATOMS: atom_id res chain seq x y z
N MET A 1 5.88 8.05 -5.83
CA MET A 1 4.44 8.37 -5.81
C MET A 1 3.88 7.81 -4.52
N GLU A 2 3.84 8.66 -3.52
CA GLU A 2 3.48 8.34 -2.15
C GLU A 2 2.35 9.31 -1.77
N PRO A 3 1.18 8.86 -1.30
CA PRO A 3 0.75 7.47 -1.13
C PRO A 3 0.31 6.81 -2.46
N TYR A 4 0.59 5.52 -2.66
CA TYR A 4 0.36 4.84 -3.96
C TYR A 4 -1.10 4.42 -4.24
N VAL A 5 -1.91 4.17 -3.21
CA VAL A 5 -3.28 3.61 -3.35
C VAL A 5 -4.27 4.44 -4.21
N PRO A 6 -4.36 5.77 -4.07
CA PRO A 6 -5.34 6.56 -4.83
C PRO A 6 -4.96 6.72 -6.31
N TYR A 7 -3.74 6.37 -6.70
CA TYR A 7 -3.23 6.59 -8.05
C TYR A 7 -3.23 5.32 -8.88
N ASN A 8 -3.06 5.48 -10.19
CA ASN A 8 -2.88 4.36 -11.10
C ASN A 8 -1.39 4.09 -11.31
N ALA A 9 -1.07 2.81 -11.53
CA ALA A 9 0.28 2.40 -11.88
C ALA A 9 0.43 2.24 -13.40
N ASN A 10 1.65 2.28 -13.90
CA ASN A 10 1.91 2.13 -15.34
C ASN A 10 2.41 0.72 -15.72
N CYS A 11 2.46 -0.20 -14.76
CA CYS A 11 2.93 -1.56 -14.97
C CYS A 11 2.05 -2.57 -14.24
N ARG A 12 2.07 -3.83 -14.71
CA ARG A 12 1.28 -4.92 -14.13
C ARG A 12 1.54 -5.12 -12.63
N ALA A 13 2.81 -5.13 -12.22
CA ALA A 13 3.18 -5.28 -10.81
C ALA A 13 2.62 -4.13 -9.95
N GLY A 14 2.71 -2.90 -10.43
CA GLY A 14 2.14 -1.75 -9.75
C GLY A 14 0.62 -1.77 -9.68
N HIS A 15 -0.07 -2.22 -10.73
CA HIS A 15 -1.52 -2.39 -10.69
C HIS A 15 -1.95 -3.38 -9.61
N LEU A 16 -1.20 -4.47 -9.44
CA LEU A 16 -1.46 -5.46 -8.39
C LEU A 16 -1.23 -4.84 -6.99
N VAL A 17 -0.13 -4.13 -6.78
CA VAL A 17 0.16 -3.46 -5.49
C VAL A 17 -0.92 -2.44 -5.14
N VAL A 18 -1.33 -1.60 -6.10
CA VAL A 18 -2.40 -0.62 -5.92
C VAL A 18 -3.73 -1.33 -5.59
N SER A 19 -4.06 -2.39 -6.33
CA SER A 19 -5.30 -3.15 -6.11
C SER A 19 -5.32 -3.82 -4.74
N ILE A 20 -4.19 -4.39 -4.30
CA ILE A 20 -4.03 -4.98 -2.96
C ILE A 20 -4.19 -3.90 -1.89
N GLY A 21 -3.59 -2.72 -2.09
CA GLY A 21 -3.77 -1.58 -1.19
C GLY A 21 -5.24 -1.17 -1.07
N ARG A 22 -5.94 -0.99 -2.20
CA ARG A 22 -7.38 -0.65 -2.24
C ARG A 22 -8.23 -1.71 -1.54
N LEU A 23 -7.95 -2.99 -1.79
CA LEU A 23 -8.63 -4.11 -1.13
C LEU A 23 -8.44 -4.07 0.38
N ARG A 24 -7.21 -3.89 0.86
CA ARG A 24 -6.92 -3.69 2.29
C ARG A 24 -7.77 -2.58 2.87
N ASP A 25 -7.78 -1.42 2.24
CA ASP A 25 -8.43 -0.25 2.83
C ASP A 25 -9.95 -0.40 2.82
N ALA A 26 -10.51 -1.02 1.79
CA ALA A 26 -11.92 -1.43 1.79
C ALA A 26 -12.22 -2.40 2.94
N CYS A 27 -11.38 -3.41 3.14
CA CYS A 27 -11.54 -4.36 4.25
C CYS A 27 -11.48 -3.68 5.62
N LEU A 28 -10.53 -2.77 5.83
CA LEU A 28 -10.40 -2.02 7.07
C LEU A 28 -11.63 -1.13 7.31
N LEU A 29 -12.03 -0.33 6.30
CA LEU A 29 -13.17 0.58 6.43
C LEU A 29 -14.48 -0.16 6.70
N LEU A 30 -14.73 -1.27 6.00
CA LEU A 30 -15.93 -2.09 6.20
C LEU A 30 -15.93 -2.83 7.56
N ALA A 31 -14.75 -3.06 8.15
CA ALA A 31 -14.61 -3.56 9.51
C ALA A 31 -14.68 -2.47 10.59
N GLY A 32 -14.87 -1.19 10.21
CA GLY A 32 -14.89 -0.06 11.14
C GLY A 32 -13.50 0.41 11.60
N GLU A 33 -12.44 -0.03 10.93
CA GLU A 33 -11.05 0.37 11.19
C GLU A 33 -10.60 1.52 10.27
N ARG A 34 -9.54 2.23 10.70
CA ARG A 34 -8.97 3.35 9.93
C ARG A 34 -7.78 2.90 9.08
N PRO A 35 -7.80 3.11 7.76
CA PRO A 35 -6.61 2.94 6.92
C PRO A 35 -5.49 3.91 7.29
N TYR A 36 -4.26 3.41 7.35
CA TYR A 36 -3.06 4.23 7.51
C TYR A 36 -2.51 4.69 6.15
N ARG A 37 -1.94 5.90 6.12
CA ARG A 37 -1.26 6.49 4.96
C ARG A 37 -0.02 7.24 5.38
N GLU A 38 1.03 7.04 4.58
CA GLU A 38 2.21 7.88 4.59
C GLU A 38 1.89 9.24 3.97
N TYR A 39 2.56 10.27 4.47
CA TYR A 39 2.52 11.59 3.86
C TYR A 39 3.39 11.60 2.60
N PRO A 40 3.00 12.29 1.53
CA PRO A 40 3.88 12.58 0.40
C PRO A 40 5.16 13.31 0.85
N ALA A 41 6.31 13.01 0.24
CA ALA A 41 7.59 13.62 0.61
C ALA A 41 7.60 15.15 0.43
N ASP A 42 6.98 15.65 -0.64
CA ASP A 42 6.81 17.07 -0.93
C ASP A 42 5.96 17.77 0.13
N TRP A 43 4.90 17.12 0.62
CA TRP A 43 4.11 17.61 1.74
C TRP A 43 4.98 17.74 3.00
N VAL A 44 5.78 16.72 3.34
CA VAL A 44 6.68 16.78 4.51
C VAL A 44 7.72 17.88 4.36
N ILE A 45 8.34 18.02 3.18
CA ILE A 45 9.31 19.08 2.88
C ILE A 45 8.70 20.46 3.07
N TYR A 46 7.51 20.68 2.51
CA TYR A 46 6.80 21.95 2.64
C TYR A 46 6.64 22.35 4.13
N HIS A 47 6.18 21.42 4.97
CA HIS A 47 5.98 21.71 6.39
C HIS A 47 7.28 21.90 7.16
N LEU A 48 8.34 21.15 6.86
CA LEU A 48 9.66 21.36 7.46
C LEU A 48 10.19 22.77 7.17
N GLN A 49 10.04 23.23 5.93
CA GLN A 49 10.47 24.57 5.53
C GLN A 49 9.64 25.67 6.23
N GLN A 50 8.32 25.48 6.38
CA GLN A 50 7.48 26.40 7.16
C GLN A 50 7.88 26.48 8.63
N MET A 51 8.51 25.43 9.16
CA MET A 51 9.03 25.39 10.53
C MET A 51 10.47 25.93 10.67
N GLY A 52 11.06 26.47 9.59
CA GLY A 52 12.40 27.05 9.60
C GLY A 52 13.53 26.02 9.43
N PHE A 53 13.23 24.82 8.95
CA PHE A 53 14.27 23.85 8.61
C PHE A 53 14.76 24.04 7.16
N GLU A 54 16.05 23.80 6.96
CA GLU A 54 16.65 23.63 5.64
C GLU A 54 16.73 22.14 5.32
N ILE A 55 16.31 21.75 4.10
CA ILE A 55 16.45 20.37 3.63
C ILE A 55 17.88 20.12 3.18
N VAL A 56 18.53 19.15 3.81
CA VAL A 56 19.91 18.74 3.53
C VAL A 56 19.95 17.66 2.44
N ASP A 57 19.05 16.68 2.52
CA ASP A 57 18.97 15.58 1.56
C ASP A 57 17.55 14.99 1.48
N LEU A 58 17.21 14.45 0.32
CA LEU A 58 16.00 13.65 0.07
C LEU A 58 16.39 12.42 -0.73
N LYS A 59 16.15 11.25 -0.15
CA LYS A 59 16.44 9.97 -0.81
C LYS A 59 15.22 9.07 -0.85
N HIS A 60 15.00 8.47 -2.01
CA HIS A 60 13.96 7.45 -2.22
C HIS A 60 14.57 6.05 -2.27
N TYR A 61 13.86 5.08 -1.70
CA TYR A 61 14.22 3.68 -1.62
C TYR A 61 13.12 2.84 -2.28
N PRO A 62 13.35 2.28 -3.49
CA PRO A 62 12.33 1.50 -4.19
C PRO A 62 11.87 0.28 -3.39
N ILE A 63 10.56 0.02 -3.39
CA ILE A 63 9.99 -1.11 -2.64
C ILE A 63 9.78 -2.31 -3.57
N ASN A 64 10.18 -3.48 -3.07
CA ASN A 64 9.97 -4.77 -3.72
C ASN A 64 9.09 -5.63 -2.81
N TYR A 65 7.81 -5.80 -3.16
CA TYR A 65 6.89 -6.59 -2.37
C TYR A 65 6.98 -8.08 -2.73
N GLY A 66 7.44 -8.88 -1.78
CA GLY A 66 7.60 -10.32 -1.93
C GLY A 66 6.42 -11.13 -1.39
N HIS A 67 6.58 -12.47 -1.42
CA HIS A 67 5.56 -13.42 -0.97
C HIS A 67 5.05 -13.15 0.45
N ASN A 68 5.95 -12.93 1.41
CA ASN A 68 5.57 -12.71 2.82
C ASN A 68 4.69 -11.46 3.00
N TRP A 69 4.98 -10.39 2.26
CA TRP A 69 4.14 -9.19 2.28
C TRP A 69 2.75 -9.51 1.73
N LEU A 70 2.67 -10.20 0.60
CA LEU A 70 1.39 -10.58 -0.02
C LEU A 70 0.55 -11.40 0.94
N THR A 71 1.09 -12.50 1.48
CA THR A 71 0.39 -13.37 2.43
C THR A 71 -0.09 -12.58 3.64
N GLY A 72 0.73 -11.69 4.19
CA GLY A 72 0.35 -10.84 5.32
C GLY A 72 -0.80 -9.88 4.99
N GLN A 73 -0.82 -9.27 3.80
CA GLN A 73 -1.93 -8.41 3.37
C GLN A 73 -3.22 -9.23 3.18
N MET A 74 -3.14 -10.39 2.54
CA MET A 74 -4.32 -11.22 2.27
C MET A 74 -4.93 -11.78 3.56
N GLU A 75 -4.11 -12.28 4.48
CA GLU A 75 -4.55 -12.80 5.77
C GLU A 75 -5.22 -11.71 6.61
N MET A 76 -4.62 -10.52 6.68
CA MET A 76 -5.24 -9.38 7.35
C MET A 76 -6.61 -9.06 6.74
N CYS A 77 -6.74 -9.04 5.41
CA CYS A 77 -8.03 -8.83 4.74
C CYS A 77 -9.06 -9.91 5.13
N ARG A 78 -8.68 -11.19 5.10
CA ARG A 78 -9.57 -12.31 5.47
C ARG A 78 -10.07 -12.18 6.91
N GLN A 79 -9.19 -11.84 7.84
CA GLN A 79 -9.56 -11.62 9.25
C GLN A 79 -10.61 -10.52 9.40
N ARG A 80 -10.49 -9.41 8.65
CA ARG A 80 -11.45 -8.30 8.69
C ARG A 80 -12.76 -8.66 8.01
N VAL A 81 -12.72 -9.37 6.89
CA VAL A 81 -13.94 -9.82 6.21
C VAL A 81 -14.83 -10.68 7.11
N ASN A 82 -14.25 -11.45 8.04
CA ASN A 82 -15.02 -12.24 9.00
C ASN A 82 -15.89 -11.39 9.96
N THR A 83 -15.52 -10.12 10.19
CA THR A 83 -16.26 -9.21 11.08
C THR A 83 -17.39 -8.46 10.36
N PHE A 84 -17.52 -8.60 9.04
CA PHE A 84 -18.55 -7.91 8.27
C PHE A 84 -19.95 -8.36 8.68
N VAL A 85 -20.85 -7.37 8.82
CA VAL A 85 -22.27 -7.62 9.12
C VAL A 85 -22.97 -8.26 7.92
N ASP A 86 -22.71 -7.76 6.71
CA ASP A 86 -23.24 -8.32 5.47
C ASP A 86 -22.42 -9.55 5.03
N ARG A 87 -23.05 -10.73 5.13
CA ARG A 87 -22.42 -12.01 4.79
C ARG A 87 -22.30 -12.24 3.28
N GLN A 88 -23.18 -11.69 2.47
CA GLN A 88 -23.07 -11.82 1.02
C GLN A 88 -21.92 -10.98 0.47
N LEU A 89 -21.76 -9.77 1.00
CA LEU A 89 -20.58 -8.95 0.75
C LEU A 89 -19.30 -9.67 1.21
N ALA A 90 -19.32 -10.27 2.41
CA ALA A 90 -18.16 -11.00 2.92
C ALA A 90 -17.72 -12.14 2.00
N MET A 91 -18.66 -12.96 1.51
CA MET A 91 -18.35 -14.03 0.55
C MET A 91 -17.72 -13.48 -0.74
N SER A 92 -18.32 -12.42 -1.30
CA SER A 92 -17.80 -11.79 -2.53
C SER A 92 -16.39 -11.22 -2.35
N MET A 93 -16.11 -10.65 -1.17
CA MET A 93 -14.80 -10.14 -0.81
C MET A 93 -13.76 -11.26 -0.64
N LEU A 94 -14.14 -12.40 -0.04
CA LEU A 94 -13.25 -13.57 0.05
C LEU A 94 -12.88 -14.12 -1.32
N GLU A 95 -13.83 -14.18 -2.25
CA GLU A 95 -13.57 -14.57 -3.64
C GLU A 95 -12.61 -13.59 -4.32
N HIS A 96 -12.82 -12.28 -4.13
CA HIS A 96 -11.94 -11.26 -4.69
C HIS A 96 -10.52 -11.33 -4.11
N ILE A 97 -10.37 -11.58 -2.80
CA ILE A 97 -9.07 -11.82 -2.16
C ILE A 97 -8.37 -13.00 -2.82
N ASN A 98 -9.05 -14.15 -3.00
CA ASN A 98 -8.47 -15.34 -3.62
C ASN A 98 -7.97 -15.08 -5.04
N GLN A 99 -8.78 -14.39 -5.85
CA GLN A 99 -8.44 -14.07 -7.23
C GLN A 99 -7.21 -13.14 -7.31
N LEU A 100 -7.19 -12.09 -6.49
CA LEU A 100 -6.09 -11.13 -6.47
C LEU A 100 -4.78 -11.76 -5.95
N GLU A 101 -4.88 -12.59 -4.92
CA GLU A 101 -3.75 -13.36 -4.37
C GLU A 101 -3.14 -14.27 -5.45
N GLN A 102 -3.95 -15.01 -6.20
CA GLN A 102 -3.47 -15.88 -7.29
C GLN A 102 -2.75 -15.07 -8.38
N GLN A 103 -3.32 -13.93 -8.80
CA GLN A 103 -2.69 -13.08 -9.81
C GLN A 103 -1.36 -12.50 -9.34
N ALA A 104 -1.29 -12.10 -8.07
CA ALA A 104 -0.09 -11.57 -7.45
C ALA A 104 1.00 -12.63 -7.30
N LEU A 105 0.66 -13.84 -6.84
CA LEU A 105 1.59 -14.98 -6.74
C LEU A 105 2.19 -15.34 -8.10
N LEU A 106 1.39 -15.39 -9.15
CA LEU A 106 1.89 -15.64 -10.52
C LEU A 106 2.88 -14.55 -10.96
N CYS A 107 2.58 -13.28 -10.67
CA CYS A 107 3.46 -12.18 -11.01
C CYS A 107 4.78 -12.23 -10.22
N ILE A 108 4.72 -12.57 -8.92
CA ILE A 108 5.90 -12.76 -8.06
C ILE A 108 6.74 -13.93 -8.57
N ALA A 109 6.13 -15.05 -8.94
CA ALA A 109 6.85 -16.20 -9.48
C ALA A 109 7.61 -15.86 -10.78
N GLN A 110 7.04 -14.99 -11.62
CA GLN A 110 7.65 -14.55 -12.89
C GLN A 110 8.73 -13.47 -12.72
N GLN A 111 8.56 -12.56 -11.76
CA GLN A 111 9.38 -11.33 -11.64
C GLN A 111 10.23 -11.27 -10.36
N GLY A 112 10.10 -12.27 -9.48
CA GLY A 112 10.71 -12.32 -8.16
C GLY A 112 10.00 -11.48 -7.09
N SER A 113 9.39 -10.35 -7.47
CA SER A 113 8.65 -9.45 -6.57
C SER A 113 7.73 -8.52 -7.35
N LEU A 114 6.77 -7.88 -6.66
CA LEU A 114 6.00 -6.77 -7.21
C LEU A 114 6.75 -5.47 -6.93
N LYS A 115 7.33 -4.85 -7.96
CA LYS A 115 8.07 -3.59 -7.83
C LYS A 115 7.15 -2.40 -8.03
N HIS A 116 6.90 -1.64 -6.97
CA HIS A 116 6.07 -0.44 -7.04
C HIS A 116 6.29 0.48 -5.84
N GLY A 117 6.25 1.80 -6.05
CA GLY A 117 6.44 2.78 -4.98
C GLY A 117 7.88 2.86 -4.46
N ALA A 118 8.09 3.81 -3.55
CA ALA A 118 9.34 3.98 -2.82
C ALA A 118 9.05 4.52 -1.42
N ASP A 119 9.84 4.11 -0.45
CA ASP A 119 9.95 4.83 0.82
C ASP A 119 10.85 6.05 0.62
N TYR A 120 10.75 7.06 1.48
CA TYR A 120 11.65 8.21 1.45
C TYR A 120 12.26 8.52 2.81
N VAL A 121 13.45 9.10 2.78
CA VAL A 121 14.15 9.66 3.94
C VAL A 121 14.51 11.10 3.62
N ILE A 122 14.11 12.01 4.50
CA ILE A 122 14.46 13.43 4.45
C ILE A 122 15.42 13.72 5.59
N SER A 123 16.57 14.31 5.27
CA SER A 123 17.46 14.91 6.25
C SER A 123 17.27 16.41 6.22
N ALA A 124 17.05 17.00 7.40
CA ALA A 124 16.86 18.43 7.55
C ALA A 124 17.62 18.91 8.79
N LYS A 125 18.03 20.18 8.77
CA LYS A 125 18.68 20.86 9.90
C LYS A 125 17.94 22.16 10.17
N LEU A 126 17.98 22.62 11.41
CA LEU A 126 17.47 23.95 11.74
C LEU A 126 18.35 24.99 11.04
N ALA A 127 17.72 25.99 10.42
CA ALA A 127 18.40 27.11 9.78
C ALA A 127 19.15 27.99 10.79
#